data_AF-A0AA92YD55-F1
#
_entry.id   AF-A0AA92YD55-F1
#
_cell.length_a   1.000
_cell.length_b   1.000
_cell.length_c   1.000
_cell.angle_alpha   90.00
_cell.angle_beta   90.00
_cell.angle_gamma   90.00
#
_symmetry.space_group_name_H-M   'P 1'
#
loop_
_entity.id
_entity.type
_entity.pdbx_description
1 polymer ?
#
loop_
_entity_poly.entity_id
_entity_poly.type
_entity_poly.pdbx_seq_one_letter_code
_entity_poly.pdbx_strand_id
1 'polypeptide(L)'
;MVEPLKNHILRFVTPPSNELSLFLRALEYQDVNNKEYLLKEGQYCKHIYFIIKGCFRSYFLNSKGVEKVINFGIEDWWYTNFD
;
A
#
# COMPACT_ATOMS: atom_id res chain seq x y z
N MET A 1 4.20 11.95 -9.14
CA MET A 1 3.38 10.96 -8.41
C MET A 1 4.03 9.59 -8.40
N VAL A 2 4.47 9.03 -9.53
CA VAL A 2 5.16 7.72 -9.58
C VAL A 2 6.65 7.76 -9.21
N GLU A 3 7.27 8.94 -9.16
CA GLU A 3 8.72 9.08 -8.93
C GLU A 3 9.22 8.41 -7.64
N PRO A 4 8.52 8.46 -6.49
CA PRO A 4 8.95 7.75 -5.28
C PRO A 4 9.07 6.23 -5.49
N LEU A 5 8.05 5.61 -6.10
CA LEU A 5 8.08 4.17 -6.42
C LEU A 5 9.17 3.85 -7.46
N LYS A 6 9.28 4.67 -8.51
CA LYS A 6 10.32 4.50 -9.54
C LYS A 6 11.72 4.55 -8.91
N ASN A 7 11.98 5.55 -8.06
CA ASN A 7 13.24 5.68 -7.35
C ASN A 7 13.47 4.49 -6.42
N HIS A 8 12.43 4.05 -5.69
CA HIS A 8 12.51 2.87 -4.83
C HIS A 8 12.95 1.64 -5.63
N ILE A 9 12.31 1.34 -6.76
CA ILE A 9 12.63 0.19 -7.62
C ILE A 9 14.08 0.27 -8.12
N LEU A 10 14.49 1.46 -8.60
CA LEU A 10 15.84 1.68 -9.15
C LEU A 10 16.97 1.53 -8.12
N ARG A 11 16.67 1.56 -6.81
CA ARG A 11 17.66 1.22 -5.76
C ARG A 11 18.01 -0.26 -5.72
N PHE A 12 17.12 -1.14 -6.20
CA PHE A 12 17.28 -2.59 -6.07
C PHE A 12 17.56 -3.27 -7.42
N VAL A 13 16.99 -2.75 -8.51
CA VAL A 13 17.09 -3.36 -9.84
C VAL A 13 17.18 -2.30 -10.94
N THR A 14 17.76 -2.65 -12.08
CA THR A 14 17.84 -1.77 -13.26
C THR A 14 17.10 -2.43 -14.44
N PRO A 15 15.76 -2.33 -14.48
CA PRO A 15 14.96 -2.89 -15.57
C PRO A 15 15.11 -2.08 -16.88
N PRO A 16 14.86 -2.69 -18.04
CA PRO A 16 14.72 -1.98 -19.30
C PRO A 16 13.70 -0.84 -19.19
N SER A 17 14.00 0.32 -19.79
CA SER A 17 13.18 1.53 -19.61
C SER A 17 11.73 1.37 -20.08
N ASN A 18 11.50 0.54 -21.11
CA ASN A 18 10.16 0.20 -21.61
C ASN A 18 9.36 -0.64 -20.61
N GLU A 19 9.98 -1.62 -19.94
CA GLU A 19 9.32 -2.47 -18.95
C GLU A 19 8.96 -1.70 -17.69
N LEU A 20 9.89 -0.88 -17.19
CA LEU A 20 9.61 -0.01 -16.05
C LEU A 20 8.46 0.95 -16.36
N SER A 21 8.45 1.53 -17.56
CA SER A 21 7.39 2.43 -17.99
C SER A 21 6.04 1.70 -18.11
N LEU A 22 6.02 0.47 -18.62
CA LEU A 22 4.81 -0.35 -18.69
C LEU A 22 4.26 -0.67 -17.30
N PHE A 23 5.13 -1.10 -16.38
CA PHE A 23 4.76 -1.38 -15.00
C PHE A 23 4.17 -0.15 -14.30
N LEU A 24 4.87 0.99 -14.35
CA LEU A 24 4.41 2.23 -13.71
C LEU A 24 3.07 2.74 -14.27
N ARG A 25 2.76 2.46 -15.54
CA ARG A 25 1.49 2.81 -16.18
C ARG A 25 0.32 1.91 -15.78
N ALA A 26 0.59 0.71 -15.25
CA ALA A 26 -0.44 -0.21 -14.79
C ALA A 26 -0.94 0.12 -13.36
N LEU A 27 -0.32 1.11 -12.70
CA LEU A 27 -0.62 1.49 -11.33
C LEU A 27 -1.55 2.70 -11.30
N GLU A 28 -2.44 2.72 -10.32
CA GLU A 28 -3.33 3.84 -10.05
C GLU A 28 -2.84 4.60 -8.82
N TYR A 29 -2.90 5.93 -8.90
CA TYR A 29 -2.67 6.78 -7.74
C TYR A 29 -3.98 6.96 -6.98
N GLN A 30 -3.93 6.76 -5.66
CA GLN A 30 -5.03 7.01 -4.76
C GLN A 30 -4.55 7.90 -3.62
N ASP A 31 -5.24 9.02 -3.39
CA ASP A 31 -5.10 9.81 -2.17
C ASP A 31 -6.22 9.43 -1.20
N VAL A 32 -5.90 9.38 0.10
CA VAL A 32 -6.84 8.95 1.14
C VAL A 32 -6.71 9.83 2.36
N ASN A 33 -7.86 10.16 2.94
CA ASN A 33 -7.90 11.03 4.11
C ASN A 33 -7.47 10.29 5.36
N ASN A 34 -7.04 11.04 6.37
CA ASN A 34 -6.74 10.47 7.68
C ASN A 34 -7.98 9.75 8.24
N LYS A 35 -7.78 8.52 8.71
CA LYS A 35 -8.83 7.61 9.22
C LYS A 35 -9.82 7.10 8.18
N GLU A 36 -9.53 7.28 6.89
CA GLU A 36 -10.27 6.63 5.81
C GLU A 36 -9.91 5.14 5.72
N TYR A 37 -10.90 4.31 5.37
CA TYR A 37 -10.72 2.87 5.26
C TYR A 37 -10.35 2.46 3.83
N LEU A 38 -9.19 1.85 3.65
CA LEU A 38 -8.83 1.16 2.40
C LEU A 38 -9.55 -0.19 2.26
N LEU A 39 -9.74 -0.88 3.40
CA LEU A 39 -10.37 -2.19 3.48
C LEU A 39 -11.12 -2.28 4.80
N LYS A 40 -12.32 -2.87 4.75
CA LYS A 40 -13.12 -3.22 5.94
C LYS A 40 -13.27 -4.72 6.05
N GLU A 41 -13.51 -5.18 7.27
CA GLU A 41 -13.88 -6.58 7.53
C GLU A 41 -15.04 -7.02 6.63
N GLY A 42 -14.94 -8.23 6.09
CA GLY A 42 -15.91 -8.79 5.14
C GLY A 42 -15.72 -8.35 3.68
N GLN A 43 -14.79 -7.43 3.38
CA GLN A 43 -14.43 -7.08 2.00
C GLN A 43 -13.26 -7.91 1.49
N TYR A 44 -13.33 -8.33 0.23
CA TYR A 44 -12.18 -8.95 -0.45
C TYR A 44 -11.12 -7.89 -0.72
N CYS A 45 -9.88 -8.15 -0.28
CA CYS A 45 -8.74 -7.34 -0.64
C CYS A 45 -8.37 -7.59 -2.10
N LYS A 46 -8.37 -6.54 -2.94
CA LYS A 46 -8.10 -6.63 -4.38
C LYS A 46 -6.83 -5.88 -4.81
N HIS A 47 -6.18 -5.22 -3.88
CA HIS A 47 -5.16 -4.23 -4.17
C HIS A 47 -3.96 -4.44 -3.25
N ILE A 48 -2.77 -4.30 -3.83
CA ILE A 48 -1.52 -4.14 -3.10
C ILE A 48 -1.11 -2.68 -3.27
N TYR A 49 -0.82 -2.03 -2.15
CA TYR A 49 -0.51 -0.60 -2.12
C TYR A 49 0.99 -0.39 -1.92
N PHE A 50 1.55 0.62 -2.58
CA PHE A 50 2.87 1.16 -2.26
C PHE A 50 2.70 2.53 -1.61
N ILE A 51 3.25 2.71 -0.41
CA ILE A 51 3.03 3.91 0.39
C ILE A 51 4.01 4.99 -0.06
N ILE A 52 3.52 5.98 -0.81
CA ILE A 52 4.29 7.15 -1.22
C ILE A 52 4.53 8.12 -0.05
N LYS A 53 3.49 8.34 0.77
CA LYS A 53 3.52 9.26 1.91
C LYS A 53 2.43 8.85 2.91
N GLY A 54 2.73 8.96 4.21
CA GLY A 54 1.79 8.70 5.28
C GLY A 54 2.01 7.35 5.97
N CYS A 55 1.04 6.96 6.78
CA CYS A 55 1.11 5.76 7.60
C CYS A 55 -0.25 5.05 7.62
N PHE A 56 -0.21 3.75 7.36
CA PHE A 56 -1.37 2.86 7.39
C PHE A 56 -1.24 1.88 8.54
N ARG A 57 -2.39 1.38 9.03
CA ARG A 57 -2.43 0.33 10.05
C ARG A 57 -3.47 -0.70 9.68
N SER A 58 -3.20 -1.94 10.05
CA SER A 58 -4.15 -3.04 10.01
C SER A 58 -4.52 -3.37 11.44
N TYR A 59 -5.78 -3.68 11.66
CA TYR A 59 -6.27 -4.04 12.97
C TYR A 59 -7.48 -4.95 12.83
N PHE A 60 -7.77 -5.68 13.89
CA PHE A 60 -9.02 -6.42 14.05
C PHE A 60 -9.73 -5.97 15.31
N LEU A 61 -11.03 -6.25 15.39
CA LEU A 61 -11.81 -6.08 16.62
C LEU A 61 -11.79 -7.40 17.39
N ASN A 62 -11.41 -7.36 18.67
CA ASN A 62 -11.53 -8.53 19.52
C ASN A 62 -13.00 -8.80 19.90
N SER A 63 -13.27 -9.86 20.66
CA SER A 63 -14.62 -10.23 21.12
C SER A 63 -15.34 -9.18 21.96
N LYS A 64 -14.63 -8.15 22.44
CA LYS A 64 -15.17 -7.02 23.20
C LYS A 64 -15.30 -5.74 22.35
N GLY A 65 -15.09 -5.83 21.04
CA GLY A 65 -15.14 -4.68 20.11
C GLY A 65 -13.95 -3.72 20.23
N VAL A 66 -12.85 -4.14 20.88
CA VAL A 66 -11.66 -3.29 21.04
C VAL A 66 -10.69 -3.55 19.90
N GLU A 67 -10.22 -2.47 19.26
CA GLU A 67 -9.20 -2.54 18.21
C GLU A 67 -7.88 -3.13 18.75
N LYS A 68 -7.35 -4.10 17.99
CA LYS A 68 -6.01 -4.64 18.16
C LYS A 68 -5.24 -4.44 16.86
N VAL A 69 -4.28 -3.52 16.91
CA VAL A 69 -3.40 -3.25 15.78
C VAL A 69 -2.49 -4.45 15.56
N ILE A 70 -2.42 -4.90 14.32
CA ILE A 70 -1.57 -6.02 13.89
C ILE A 70 -0.23 -5.47 13.44
N ASN A 71 -0.23 -4.50 12.51
CA ASN A 71 0.99 -3.87 12.02
C ASN A 71 0.73 -2.44 11.51
N PHE A 72 1.82 -1.75 11.20
CA PHE A 72 1.84 -0.46 10.52
C PHE A 72 2.61 -0.59 9.20
N GLY A 73 2.20 0.17 8.20
CA GLY A 73 2.95 0.42 6.98
C GLY A 73 3.29 1.90 6.89
N ILE A 74 4.52 2.22 6.50
CA ILE A 74 5.03 3.59 6.36
C ILE A 74 5.56 3.80 4.94
N GLU A 75 6.11 4.99 4.66
CA GLU A 75 6.68 5.29 3.34
C GLU A 75 7.67 4.25 2.85
N ASP A 76 7.73 4.09 1.52
CA ASP A 76 8.55 3.10 0.80
C ASP A 76 8.17 1.62 1.06
N TRP A 77 7.06 1.33 1.75
CA TRP A 77 6.61 -0.05 1.99
C TRP A 77 5.48 -0.45 1.06
N TRP A 78 5.47 -1.74 0.70
CA TRP A 78 4.29 -2.40 0.15
C TRP A 78 3.35 -2.83 1.30
N TYR A 79 2.05 -2.70 1.08
CA TYR A 79 1.03 -2.94 2.09
C TYR A 79 -0.21 -3.58 1.47
N THR A 80 -0.68 -4.68 2.05
CA THR A 80 -1.89 -5.40 1.62
C THR A 80 -2.38 -6.29 2.77
N ASN A 81 -3.61 -6.80 2.66
CA ASN A 81 -4.03 -7.95 3.44
C ASN A 81 -3.65 -9.23 2.66
N PHE A 82 -2.84 -10.11 3.27
CA PHE A 82 -2.47 -11.41 2.70
C PHE A 82 -3.34 -12.56 3.24
N ASP A 83 -4.19 -12.28 4.23
CA ASP A 83 -5.09 -13.23 4.88
C ASP A 83 -6.45 -13.34 4.18
#